data_AF-A0A0B8N4W6-F1
#
_entry.id   AF-A0A0B8N4W6-F1
#
_cell.length_a   1.000
_cell.length_b   1.000
_cell.length_c   1.000
_cell.angle_alpha   90.00
_cell.angle_beta   90.00
_cell.angle_gamma   90.00
#
_symmetry.space_group_name_H-M   'P 1'
#
loop_
_entity.id
_entity.type
_entity.pdbx_description
1 polymer ?
#
loop_
_entity_poly.entity_id
_entity_poly.type
_entity_poly.pdbx_seq_one_letter_code
_entity_poly.pdbx_strand_id
1 'polypeptide(L)'
;MSEQPTPDEVFSCLAALFEWAESYDTKDWERLRQCLAPILRVDYRQVMGKIWEEMLADEFIPLASSPHFLGDELLRTQHFIGGASSWNKVSDKEIQGHHQVRVAHQRYTDSSMKEVAIQGHAHGGATMWYKKVEGKWKFAGLCPNIRWGEFNYDEIFAPR
;
A
#
# COMPACT_ATOMS: atom_id res chain seq x y z
N MET A 1 7.20 -6.08 27.61
CA MET A 1 7.65 -6.99 26.53
C MET A 1 6.58 -6.95 25.47
N SER A 2 6.92 -6.68 24.21
CA SER A 2 5.93 -6.77 23.12
C SER A 2 5.53 -8.22 22.96
N GLU A 3 4.24 -8.52 23.10
CA GLU A 3 3.74 -9.84 22.76
C GLU A 3 3.84 -10.01 21.24
N GLN A 4 4.08 -11.24 20.79
CA GLN A 4 3.94 -11.57 19.38
C GLN A 4 2.45 -11.78 19.09
N PRO A 5 1.94 -11.33 17.93
CA PRO A 5 0.56 -11.63 17.56
C PRO A 5 0.37 -13.15 17.39
N THR A 6 -0.83 -13.62 17.67
CA THR A 6 -1.16 -15.03 17.45
C THR A 6 -1.17 -15.34 15.95
N PRO A 7 -1.03 -16.62 15.54
CA PRO A 7 -1.13 -17.01 14.14
C PRO A 7 -2.42 -16.52 13.46
N ASP A 8 -3.56 -16.60 14.16
CA ASP A 8 -4.85 -16.13 13.63
C ASP A 8 -4.91 -14.61 13.43
N GLU A 9 -4.29 -13.85 14.34
CA GLU A 9 -4.14 -12.40 14.18
C GLU A 9 -3.27 -12.07 12.96
N VAL A 10 -2.14 -12.78 12.79
CA VAL A 10 -1.26 -12.64 11.62
C VAL A 10 -2.00 -12.97 10.33
N PHE A 11 -2.72 -14.10 10.27
CA PHE A 11 -3.49 -14.47 9.07
C PHE A 11 -4.57 -13.45 8.74
N SER A 12 -5.23 -12.89 9.74
CA SER A 12 -6.22 -11.83 9.54
C SER A 12 -5.59 -10.54 9.01
N CYS A 13 -4.41 -10.16 9.51
CA CYS A 13 -3.67 -9.00 9.01
C CYS A 13 -3.16 -9.24 7.57
N LEU A 14 -2.67 -10.44 7.26
CA LEU A 14 -2.26 -10.81 5.91
C LEU A 14 -3.44 -10.79 4.93
N ALA A 15 -4.63 -11.21 5.34
CA ALA A 15 -5.83 -11.08 4.52
C ALA A 15 -6.14 -9.60 4.21
N ALA A 16 -6.10 -8.72 5.21
CA ALA A 16 -6.28 -7.28 5.00
C ALA A 16 -5.18 -6.67 4.10
N LEU A 17 -3.93 -7.11 4.25
CA LEU A 17 -2.80 -6.68 3.42
C LEU A 17 -2.96 -7.13 1.96
N PHE A 18 -3.39 -8.37 1.74
CA PHE A 18 -3.69 -8.89 0.41
C PHE A 18 -4.79 -8.08 -0.26
N GLU A 19 -5.90 -7.84 0.45
CA GLU A 19 -6.99 -7.03 -0.07
C GLU A 19 -6.52 -5.60 -0.42
N TRP A 20 -5.67 -4.98 0.41
CA TRP A 20 -5.08 -3.67 0.09
C TRP A 20 -4.25 -3.71 -1.20
N ALA A 21 -3.30 -4.65 -1.32
CA ALA A 21 -2.38 -4.74 -2.46
C ALA A 21 -3.15 -5.03 -3.76
N GLU A 22 -4.04 -6.02 -3.71
CA GLU A 22 -4.82 -6.44 -4.87
C GLU A 22 -5.80 -5.35 -5.31
N SER A 23 -6.39 -4.60 -4.37
CA SER A 23 -7.26 -3.46 -4.71
C SER A 23 -6.50 -2.35 -5.44
N TYR A 24 -5.24 -2.09 -5.06
CA TYR A 24 -4.39 -1.13 -5.78
C TYR A 24 -4.08 -1.60 -7.20
N ASP A 25 -3.67 -2.86 -7.35
CA ASP A 25 -3.25 -3.41 -8.64
C ASP A 25 -4.41 -3.58 -9.62
N THR A 26 -5.59 -3.94 -9.12
CA THR A 26 -6.82 -4.05 -9.91
C THR A 26 -7.59 -2.74 -10.06
N LYS A 27 -7.16 -1.69 -9.34
CA LYS A 27 -7.87 -0.40 -9.23
C LYS A 27 -9.33 -0.54 -8.75
N ASP A 28 -9.60 -1.54 -7.91
CA ASP A 28 -10.91 -1.75 -7.29
C ASP A 28 -11.00 -0.96 -5.98
N TRP A 29 -11.53 0.26 -6.08
CA TRP A 29 -11.59 1.19 -4.95
C TRP A 29 -12.68 0.83 -3.93
N GLU A 30 -13.69 0.07 -4.32
CA GLU A 30 -14.72 -0.40 -3.39
C GLU A 30 -14.20 -1.57 -2.57
N ARG A 31 -13.47 -2.49 -3.20
CA ARG A 31 -12.70 -3.53 -2.50
C ARG A 31 -11.71 -2.93 -1.52
N LEU A 32 -10.99 -1.87 -1.92
CA LEU A 32 -10.09 -1.15 -1.03
C LEU A 32 -10.84 -0.63 0.19
N ARG A 33 -11.95 0.10 -0.02
CA ARG A 33 -12.76 0.69 1.06
C ARG A 33 -13.16 -0.33 2.11
N GLN A 34 -13.49 -1.55 1.69
CA GLN A 34 -13.91 -2.63 2.60
C GLN A 34 -12.79 -3.13 3.52
N CYS A 35 -11.52 -3.02 3.15
CA CYS A 35 -10.41 -3.52 3.97
C CYS A 35 -9.78 -2.45 4.90
N LEU A 36 -10.13 -1.17 4.72
CA LEU A 36 -9.57 -0.06 5.50
C LEU A 36 -10.16 0.04 6.92
N ALA A 37 -9.34 0.54 7.84
CA ALA A 37 -9.80 1.09 9.11
C ALA A 37 -10.37 2.51 8.87
N PRO A 38 -11.27 3.02 9.73
CA PRO A 38 -11.88 4.35 9.55
C PRO A 38 -10.88 5.51 9.49
N ILE A 39 -9.75 5.38 10.19
CA ILE A 39 -8.66 6.34 10.22
C ILE A 39 -7.36 5.60 9.89
N LEU A 40 -6.58 6.18 8.98
CA LEU A 40 -5.31 5.65 8.52
C LEU A 40 -4.16 6.60 8.87
N ARG A 41 -3.00 6.03 9.20
CA ARG A 41 -1.73 6.73 9.20
C ARG A 41 -1.03 6.54 7.86
N VAL A 42 -0.93 7.60 7.05
CA VAL A 42 -0.31 7.54 5.72
C VAL A 42 0.97 8.35 5.73
N ASP A 43 2.11 7.67 5.74
CA ASP A 43 3.42 8.28 5.69
C ASP A 43 4.06 8.08 4.32
N TYR A 44 3.76 9.01 3.40
CA TYR A 44 4.28 9.01 2.04
C TYR A 44 5.40 10.03 1.86
N ARG A 45 6.22 10.29 2.89
CA ARG A 45 7.35 11.24 2.75
C ARG A 45 8.33 10.82 1.65
N GLN A 46 8.55 9.51 1.46
CA GLN A 46 9.40 8.99 0.38
C GLN A 46 8.72 8.93 -0.99
N VAL A 47 7.39 9.02 -1.05
CA VAL A 47 6.63 8.89 -2.31
C VAL A 47 6.15 10.25 -2.83
N MET A 48 5.65 11.10 -1.92
CA MET A 48 5.00 12.39 -2.22
C MET A 48 5.47 13.53 -1.31
N GLY A 49 6.45 13.31 -0.42
CA GLY A 49 6.90 14.33 0.53
C GLY A 49 5.88 14.68 1.63
N LYS A 50 4.83 13.88 1.82
CA LYS A 50 3.71 14.19 2.73
C LYS A 50 3.48 13.10 3.77
N ILE A 51 2.92 13.51 4.90
CA ILE A 51 2.43 12.62 5.96
C ILE A 51 1.05 13.09 6.41
N TRP A 52 0.18 12.12 6.66
CA TRP A 52 -1.09 12.32 7.34
C TRP A 52 -1.13 11.36 8.53
N GLU A 53 -1.08 11.91 9.74
CA GLU A 53 -1.08 11.09 10.94
C GLU A 53 -2.44 10.43 11.17
N GLU A 54 -3.51 11.13 10.81
CA GLU A 54 -4.90 10.68 10.87
C GLU A 54 -5.62 11.14 9.59
N MET A 55 -5.77 10.23 8.62
CA MET A 55 -6.54 10.43 7.39
C MET A 55 -7.81 9.60 7.45
N LEU A 56 -8.96 10.17 7.10
CA LEU A 56 -10.19 9.38 7.02
C LEU A 56 -10.13 8.41 5.84
N ALA A 57 -10.69 7.21 5.99
CA ALA A 57 -10.75 6.23 4.90
C ALA A 57 -11.38 6.82 3.62
N ASP A 58 -12.42 7.64 3.77
CA ASP A 58 -13.10 8.29 2.65
C ASP A 58 -12.24 9.37 1.96
N GLU A 59 -11.22 9.91 2.62
CA GLU A 59 -10.23 10.84 2.04
C GLU A 59 -9.06 10.08 1.40
N PHE A 60 -8.72 8.89 1.92
CA PHE A 60 -7.67 8.05 1.36
C PHE A 60 -8.03 7.49 -0.01
N ILE A 61 -9.31 7.15 -0.24
CA ILE A 61 -9.74 6.61 -1.54
C ILE A 61 -9.47 7.58 -2.70
N PRO A 62 -9.90 8.87 -2.67
CA PRO A 62 -9.57 9.85 -3.71
C PRO A 62 -8.07 10.10 -3.89
N LEU A 63 -7.28 9.99 -2.82
CA LEU A 63 -5.82 10.10 -2.92
C LEU A 63 -5.25 8.93 -3.74
N ALA A 64 -5.63 7.70 -3.39
CA ALA A 64 -5.17 6.50 -4.08
C ALA A 64 -5.65 6.43 -5.53
N SER A 65 -6.93 6.74 -5.77
CA SER A 65 -7.58 6.65 -7.08
C SER A 65 -7.36 7.86 -8.00
N SER A 66 -6.52 8.81 -7.59
CA SER A 66 -6.20 9.98 -8.41
C SER A 66 -5.59 9.58 -9.75
N PRO A 67 -5.99 10.19 -10.89
CA PRO A 67 -5.32 10.00 -12.18
C PRO A 67 -3.84 10.43 -12.19
N HIS A 68 -3.40 11.23 -11.21
CA HIS A 68 -2.00 11.59 -11.01
C HIS A 68 -1.24 10.57 -10.16
N PHE A 69 -1.89 9.49 -9.74
CA PHE A 69 -1.34 8.40 -8.95
C PHE A 69 -1.82 7.05 -9.50
N LEU A 70 -2.42 6.17 -8.69
CA LEU A 70 -2.82 4.83 -9.12
C LEU A 70 -4.11 4.80 -9.94
N GLY A 71 -4.85 5.91 -10.05
CA GLY A 71 -6.03 6.03 -10.91
C GLY A 71 -5.72 6.16 -12.40
N ASP A 72 -4.45 6.39 -12.78
CA ASP A 72 -4.05 6.47 -14.18
C ASP A 72 -4.37 5.15 -14.90
N GLU A 73 -5.29 5.18 -15.87
CA GLU A 73 -5.71 3.99 -16.63
C GLU A 73 -4.56 3.40 -17.45
N LEU A 74 -3.55 4.21 -17.79
CA LEU A 74 -2.35 3.80 -18.51
C LEU A 74 -1.27 3.22 -17.58
N LEU A 75 -1.47 3.27 -16.27
CA LEU A 75 -0.53 2.72 -15.29
C LEU A 75 -0.94 1.31 -14.89
N ARG A 76 0.02 0.38 -14.92
CA ARG A 76 -0.07 -0.95 -14.32
C ARG A 76 0.90 -1.03 -13.15
N THR A 77 0.46 -1.68 -12.09
CA THR A 77 1.26 -1.90 -10.89
C THR A 77 1.20 -3.35 -10.43
N GLN A 78 2.20 -3.75 -9.66
CA GLN A 78 2.12 -4.94 -8.82
C GLN A 78 2.72 -4.60 -7.45
N HIS A 79 1.90 -4.52 -6.40
CA HIS A 79 2.31 -4.30 -5.02
C HIS A 79 2.70 -5.63 -4.37
N PHE A 80 3.82 -6.20 -4.80
CA PHE A 80 4.23 -7.54 -4.39
C PHE A 80 4.79 -7.56 -2.98
N ILE A 81 4.07 -8.23 -2.08
CA ILE A 81 4.49 -8.47 -0.69
C ILE A 81 5.33 -9.75 -0.63
N GLY A 82 6.58 -9.62 -0.17
CA GLY A 82 7.48 -10.75 -0.01
C GLY A 82 7.12 -11.65 1.20
N GLY A 83 7.62 -12.88 1.19
CA GLY A 83 7.35 -13.87 2.25
C GLY A 83 8.02 -13.55 3.60
N ALA A 84 9.09 -12.75 3.61
CA ALA A 84 9.74 -12.34 4.85
C ALA A 84 9.01 -11.13 5.45
N SER A 85 8.27 -11.39 6.54
CA SER A 85 7.59 -10.37 7.33
C SER A 85 7.94 -10.51 8.80
N SER A 86 8.02 -9.39 9.52
CA SER A 86 8.12 -9.38 10.98
C SER A 86 6.94 -8.62 11.59
N TRP A 87 6.57 -8.98 12.80
CA TRP A 87 5.36 -8.50 13.44
C TRP A 87 5.63 -7.99 14.85
N ASN A 88 4.87 -6.97 15.24
CA ASN A 88 4.90 -6.40 16.57
C ASN A 88 3.47 -6.14 17.02
N LYS A 89 3.00 -6.83 18.08
CA LYS A 89 1.70 -6.53 18.68
C LYS A 89 1.88 -5.37 19.65
N VAL A 90 1.28 -4.24 19.31
CA VAL A 90 1.33 -3.01 20.11
C VAL A 90 0.29 -3.07 21.22
N SER A 91 -0.89 -3.61 20.91
CA SER A 91 -1.98 -3.86 21.85
C SER A 91 -2.95 -4.92 21.29
N ASP A 92 -3.99 -5.25 22.04
CA ASP A 92 -5.08 -6.12 21.55
C ASP A 92 -5.86 -5.55 20.36
N LYS A 93 -5.66 -4.27 20.05
CA LYS A 93 -6.34 -3.57 18.95
C LYS A 93 -5.39 -3.08 17.87
N GLU A 94 -4.08 -3.23 18.04
CA GLU A 94 -3.09 -2.66 17.14
C GLU A 94 -1.91 -3.59 16.91
N ILE A 95 -1.63 -3.86 15.64
CA ILE A 95 -0.49 -4.66 15.18
C ILE A 95 0.28 -3.86 14.13
N GLN A 96 1.60 -4.00 14.14
CA GLN A 96 2.49 -3.49 13.11
C GLN A 96 3.13 -4.66 12.37
N GLY A 97 3.03 -4.65 11.04
CA GLY A 97 3.74 -5.57 10.16
C GLY A 97 4.86 -4.83 9.43
N HIS A 98 6.03 -5.44 9.33
CA HIS A 98 7.11 -4.98 8.47
C HIS A 98 7.31 -5.99 7.37
N HIS A 99 7.12 -5.57 6.13
CA HIS A 99 7.10 -6.45 4.97
C HIS A 99 8.22 -6.07 4.01
N GLN A 100 8.87 -7.07 3.41
CA GLN A 100 9.60 -6.82 2.17
C GLN A 100 8.59 -6.53 1.06
N VAL A 101 8.86 -5.49 0.27
CA VAL A 101 7.94 -5.06 -0.79
C VAL A 101 8.75 -4.79 -2.06
N ARG A 102 8.25 -5.29 -3.18
CA ARG A 102 8.65 -4.87 -4.53
C ARG A 102 7.42 -4.32 -5.23
N VAL A 103 7.48 -3.07 -5.71
CA VAL A 103 6.38 -2.49 -6.49
C VAL A 103 6.84 -2.26 -7.92
N ALA A 104 6.34 -3.08 -8.85
CA ALA A 104 6.61 -2.87 -10.26
C ALA A 104 5.59 -1.89 -10.84
N HIS A 105 6.04 -0.94 -11.68
CA HIS A 105 5.19 -0.02 -12.41
C HIS A 105 5.56 -0.03 -13.89
N GLN A 106 4.54 0.03 -14.74
CA GLN A 106 4.66 0.32 -16.17
C GLN A 106 3.56 1.29 -16.56
N ARG A 107 3.94 2.39 -17.23
CA ARG A 107 3.02 3.31 -17.87
C ARG A 107 3.08 3.12 -19.37
N TYR A 108 1.93 3.03 -20.01
CA TYR A 108 1.80 2.87 -21.46
C TYR A 108 1.58 4.22 -22.15
N THR A 109 1.92 4.29 -23.43
CA THR A 109 1.72 5.48 -24.27
C THR A 109 0.24 5.80 -24.47
N ASP A 110 -0.60 4.76 -24.59
CA ASP A 110 -2.04 4.87 -24.81
C ASP A 110 -2.82 3.65 -24.28
N SER A 111 -4.14 3.69 -24.44
CA SER A 111 -5.06 2.66 -23.95
C SER A 111 -4.97 1.32 -24.68
N SER A 112 -4.19 1.20 -25.75
CA SER A 112 -3.92 -0.09 -26.41
C SER A 112 -2.99 -0.98 -25.59
N MET A 113 -2.25 -0.42 -24.63
CA MET A 113 -1.29 -1.12 -23.76
C MET A 113 -0.20 -1.89 -24.53
N LYS A 114 0.16 -1.43 -25.73
CA LYS A 114 1.15 -2.10 -26.59
C LYS A 114 2.57 -1.60 -26.41
N GLU A 115 2.73 -0.31 -26.12
CA GLU A 115 4.03 0.34 -25.98
C GLU A 115 4.17 0.94 -24.59
N VAL A 116 5.24 0.53 -23.89
CA VAL A 116 5.58 1.04 -22.55
C VAL A 116 6.32 2.36 -22.73
N ALA A 117 5.73 3.44 -22.22
CA ALA A 117 6.34 4.76 -22.22
C ALA A 117 7.39 4.89 -21.12
N ILE A 118 7.08 4.42 -19.91
CA ILE A 118 7.95 4.51 -18.73
C ILE A 118 7.82 3.24 -17.89
N GLN A 119 8.95 2.75 -17.39
CA GLN A 119 9.02 1.66 -16.41
C GLN A 119 9.79 2.15 -15.18
N GLY A 120 9.37 1.70 -14.01
CA GLY A 120 10.00 2.08 -12.75
C GLY A 120 9.59 1.14 -11.63
N HIS A 121 10.54 0.58 -10.89
CA HIS A 121 10.25 -0.42 -9.86
C HIS A 121 10.86 -0.01 -8.53
N ALA A 122 10.08 -0.06 -7.45
CA ALA A 122 10.58 0.23 -6.11
C ALA A 122 10.96 -1.05 -5.38
N HIS A 123 12.11 -1.02 -4.70
CA HIS A 123 12.61 -2.13 -3.89
C HIS A 123 12.84 -1.64 -2.46
N GLY A 124 12.28 -2.35 -1.48
CA GLY A 124 12.42 -1.92 -0.10
C GLY A 124 11.64 -2.76 0.89
N GLY A 125 11.12 -2.09 1.90
CA GLY A 125 10.08 -2.65 2.74
C GLY A 125 9.00 -1.62 3.00
N ALA A 126 8.01 -1.99 3.79
CA ALA A 126 7.03 -1.07 4.31
C ALA A 126 6.64 -1.47 5.73
N THR A 127 6.43 -0.48 6.58
CA THR A 127 5.67 -0.67 7.81
C THR A 127 4.19 -0.51 7.46
N MET A 128 3.40 -1.53 7.79
CA MET A 128 1.94 -1.52 7.64
C MET A 128 1.32 -1.55 9.04
N TRP A 129 0.35 -0.68 9.27
CA TRP A 129 -0.41 -0.64 10.51
C TRP A 129 -1.73 -1.38 10.34
N TYR A 130 -2.13 -2.12 11.36
CA TYR A 130 -3.40 -2.82 11.40
C TYR A 130 -4.15 -2.44 12.67
N LYS A 131 -5.46 -2.22 12.54
CA LYS A 131 -6.33 -1.87 13.66
C LYS A 131 -7.50 -2.83 13.73
N LYS A 132 -7.86 -3.26 14.93
CA LYS A 132 -9.03 -4.10 15.17
C LYS A 132 -10.27 -3.20 15.29
N VAL A 133 -11.18 -3.33 14.33
CA VAL A 133 -12.43 -2.57 14.23
C VAL A 133 -13.58 -3.58 14.22
N GLU A 134 -14.49 -3.46 15.19
CA GLU A 134 -15.64 -4.37 15.32
C GLU A 134 -15.24 -5.86 15.30
N GLY A 135 -14.13 -6.18 15.95
CA GLY A 135 -13.59 -7.54 16.04
C GLY A 135 -12.79 -8.02 14.83
N LYS A 136 -12.73 -7.26 13.73
CA LYS A 136 -11.99 -7.61 12.50
C LYS A 136 -10.72 -6.77 12.37
N TRP A 137 -9.62 -7.37 11.93
CA TRP A 137 -8.41 -6.63 11.59
C TRP A 137 -8.58 -5.92 10.24
N LYS A 138 -8.21 -4.64 10.22
CA LYS A 138 -8.31 -3.75 9.07
C LYS A 138 -6.98 -3.06 8.80
N PHE A 139 -6.73 -2.73 7.54
CA PHE A 139 -5.56 -1.95 7.14
C PHE A 139 -5.68 -0.52 7.65
N ALA A 140 -4.75 -0.09 8.49
CA ALA A 140 -4.78 1.19 9.20
C ALA A 140 -3.66 2.15 8.75
N GLY A 141 -3.01 1.87 7.63
CA GLY A 141 -2.05 2.78 7.02
C GLY A 141 -0.70 2.14 6.71
N LEU A 142 0.21 2.96 6.19
CA LEU A 142 1.51 2.53 5.70
C LEU A 142 2.58 3.61 5.74
N CYS A 143 3.82 3.14 5.85
CA CYS A 143 5.04 3.90 5.65
C CYS A 143 5.98 3.09 4.75
N PRO A 144 6.05 3.40 3.45
CA PRO A 144 7.05 2.83 2.56
C PRO A 144 8.47 3.21 3.03
N ASN A 145 9.34 2.22 2.99
CA ASN A 145 10.78 2.38 3.16
C ASN A 145 11.47 1.85 1.88
N ILE A 146 11.34 2.65 0.83
CA ILE A 146 11.97 2.44 -0.48
C ILE A 146 13.46 2.66 -0.30
N ARG A 147 14.26 1.66 -0.70
CA ARG A 147 15.72 1.68 -0.57
C ARG A 147 16.40 2.08 -1.86
N TRP A 148 15.88 1.60 -2.98
CA TRP A 148 16.36 1.88 -4.32
C TRP A 148 15.27 1.53 -5.35
N GLY A 149 15.46 1.95 -6.59
CA GLY A 149 14.57 1.59 -7.70
C GLY A 149 15.30 1.06 -8.93
N GLU A 150 14.59 0.27 -9.73
CA GLU A 150 14.99 -0.12 -11.09
C GLU A 150 14.35 0.83 -12.11
N PHE A 151 15.03 1.05 -13.24
CA PHE A 151 14.58 1.92 -14.34
C PHE A 151 14.33 3.37 -13.89
N ASN A 152 13.29 4.03 -14.42
CA ASN A 152 12.99 5.44 -14.18
C ASN A 152 11.91 5.58 -13.10
N TYR A 153 12.13 4.96 -11.92
CA TYR A 153 11.15 5.00 -10.82
C TYR A 153 10.77 6.43 -10.41
N ASP A 154 11.74 7.34 -10.34
CA ASP A 154 11.51 8.73 -9.93
C ASP A 154 10.59 9.51 -10.90
N GLU A 155 10.47 9.04 -12.15
CA GLU A 155 9.62 9.64 -13.18
C GLU A 155 8.20 9.03 -13.20
N ILE A 156 7.96 7.90 -12.50
CA ILE A 156 6.66 7.22 -12.55
C ILE A 156 5.54 8.10 -12.04
N PHE A 157 5.72 8.89 -10.98
CA PHE A 157 4.67 9.77 -10.46
C PHE A 157 4.96 11.26 -10.67
N ALA A 158 5.88 11.58 -11.59
CA ALA A 158 6.16 12.97 -11.95
C ALA A 158 4.91 13.63 -12.57
N PRO A 159 4.69 14.94 -12.32
CA PRO A 159 3.63 15.70 -12.99
C PRO A 159 3.76 15.62 -14.51
N ARG A 160 2.61 15.56 -15.20
CA ARG A 160 2.53 15.69 -16.66
C ARG A 160 2.50 17.16 -17.07
#